data_AF-A0A8K0WYW9-F1
#
_entry.id   AF-A0A8K0WYW9-F1
#
_cell.length_a   1.000
_cell.length_b   1.000
_cell.length_c   1.000
_cell.angle_alpha   90.00
_cell.angle_beta   90.00
_cell.angle_gamma   90.00
#
_symmetry.space_group_name_H-M   'P 1'
#
loop_
_entity.id
_entity.type
_entity.pdbx_description
1 polymer ?
#
loop_
_entity_poly.entity_id
_entity_poly.type
_entity_poly.pdbx_seq_one_letter_code
_entity_poly.pdbx_strand_id
1 'polypeptide(L)'
;MKQPLIDGARAVAVAGIAAASLGGKTALLSIDMIPDWYGENPFIRSGYRPVFDAVKPCFHSWTYLHNQSANIFTHLVPGILALVVNVVFLHYFSQWYPAASFTDRAVFHIYLTACSLCFGVSATYHTMLCHSRHLADYWIRLDYMSISVLIFSSFIPGLYMGFYCEPRLLCTYLGLIISVGLVNCYMSMTDNSESEEWIRYRLIPFLGLGFFACIPIAHAAFMFPYEQLQKQSGLNYYYVEGALMITGVIFLATRFPECWKPGTFDYWGASHQIFHCFVVFGTISHFMGILSGYDWNYHNQRCLAV
;
A
#
# COMPACT_ATOMS: atom_id res chain seq x y z
N MET A 1 23.30 5.61 -32.36
CA MET A 1 23.19 5.87 -30.89
C MET A 1 22.93 7.37 -30.60
N LYS A 2 21.94 8.00 -31.26
CA LYS A 2 21.56 9.43 -31.09
C LYS A 2 20.04 9.66 -31.19
N GLN A 3 19.22 8.68 -30.81
CA GLN A 3 17.75 8.75 -30.89
C GLN A 3 17.04 9.26 -29.61
N PRO A 4 17.47 8.94 -28.35
CA PRO A 4 16.60 9.16 -27.19
C PRO A 4 16.47 10.63 -26.74
N LEU A 5 17.44 11.49 -27.10
CA LEU A 5 17.40 12.93 -26.78
C LEU A 5 16.40 13.71 -27.64
N ILE A 6 16.05 13.19 -28.83
CA ILE A 6 15.18 13.89 -29.80
C ILE A 6 13.71 13.67 -29.44
N ASP A 7 13.36 12.49 -28.92
CA ASP A 7 11.99 12.15 -28.52
C ASP A 7 11.60 12.86 -27.21
N GLY A 8 12.52 12.99 -26.26
CA GLY A 8 12.32 13.79 -25.04
C GLY A 8 12.13 15.28 -25.32
N ALA A 9 12.91 15.85 -26.24
CA ALA A 9 12.78 17.25 -26.65
C ALA A 9 11.47 17.51 -27.40
N ARG A 10 10.98 16.56 -28.21
CA ARG A 10 9.67 16.63 -28.87
C ARG A 10 8.52 16.55 -27.88
N ALA A 11 8.55 15.64 -26.91
CA ALA A 11 7.52 15.51 -25.89
C ALA A 11 7.42 16.77 -25.01
N VAL A 12 8.55 17.35 -24.61
CA VAL A 12 8.62 18.63 -23.87
C VAL A 12 8.10 19.79 -24.73
N ALA A 13 8.45 19.83 -26.02
CA ALA A 13 7.96 20.87 -26.93
C ALA A 13 6.44 20.76 -27.16
N VAL A 14 5.89 19.55 -27.31
CA VAL A 14 4.44 19.33 -27.48
C VAL A 14 3.67 19.68 -26.19
N ALA A 15 4.20 19.32 -25.02
CA ALA A 15 3.62 19.70 -23.73
C ALA A 15 3.65 21.23 -23.50
N GLY A 16 4.76 21.89 -23.88
CA GLY A 16 4.90 23.35 -23.78
C GLY A 16 3.96 24.11 -24.73
N ILE A 17 3.71 23.59 -25.93
CA ILE A 17 2.79 24.20 -26.91
C ILE A 17 1.33 24.01 -26.50
N ALA A 18 0.96 22.85 -25.94
CA ALA A 18 -0.39 22.59 -25.44
C ALA A 18 -0.73 23.46 -24.20
N ALA A 19 0.23 23.68 -23.31
CA ALA A 19 0.06 24.57 -22.16
C ALA A 19 -0.07 26.05 -22.55
N ALA A 20 0.54 26.47 -23.66
CA ALA A 20 0.50 27.85 -24.13
C ALA A 20 -0.79 28.22 -24.90
N SER A 21 -1.50 27.25 -25.49
CA SER A 21 -2.69 27.54 -26.33
C SER A 21 -4.01 27.62 -25.54
N LEU A 22 -4.04 27.19 -24.28
CA LEU A 22 -5.25 27.10 -23.46
C LEU A 22 -5.17 28.08 -22.29
N GLY A 23 -5.49 29.35 -22.57
CA GLY A 23 -5.42 30.49 -21.64
C GLY A 23 -5.83 30.18 -20.19
N GLY A 24 -4.84 29.91 -19.35
CA GLY A 24 -4.95 29.84 -17.89
C GLY A 24 -5.71 28.64 -17.31
N LYS A 25 -6.18 27.68 -18.12
CA LYS A 25 -6.78 26.42 -17.64
C LYS A 25 -5.81 25.28 -17.88
N THR A 26 -5.43 24.58 -16.81
CA THR A 26 -4.56 23.39 -16.88
C THR A 26 -5.23 22.33 -17.77
N ALA A 27 -4.78 22.24 -19.02
CA ALA A 27 -5.34 21.32 -19.98
C ALA A 27 -4.85 19.90 -19.69
N LEU A 28 -5.78 18.97 -19.53
CA LEU A 28 -5.46 17.54 -19.39
C LEU A 28 -5.17 16.94 -20.77
N LEU A 29 -4.27 15.98 -20.80
CA LEU A 29 -3.73 15.36 -22.00
C LEU A 29 -4.34 13.97 -22.23
N SER A 30 -4.38 13.54 -23.50
CA SER A 30 -4.59 12.15 -23.88
C SER A 30 -3.29 11.35 -23.75
N ILE A 31 -3.41 10.02 -23.72
CA ILE A 31 -2.27 9.11 -23.62
C ILE A 31 -1.25 9.31 -24.76
N ASP A 32 -1.70 9.68 -25.96
CA ASP A 32 -0.83 9.89 -27.12
C ASP A 32 0.01 11.19 -27.04
N MET A 33 -0.27 12.06 -26.06
CA MET A 33 0.40 13.34 -25.86
C MET A 33 1.38 13.35 -24.69
N ILE A 34 1.51 12.21 -23.98
CA ILE A 34 2.43 12.07 -22.85
C ILE A 34 3.61 11.15 -23.21
N PRO A 35 4.73 11.22 -22.49
CA PRO A 35 5.81 10.26 -22.65
C PRO A 35 5.39 8.83 -22.27
N ASP A 36 5.95 7.84 -22.96
CA ASP A 36 5.65 6.41 -22.75
C ASP A 36 5.78 5.95 -21.30
N TRP A 37 6.75 6.51 -20.56
CA TRP A 37 6.99 6.17 -19.16
C TRP A 37 5.85 6.56 -18.21
N TYR A 38 5.01 7.53 -18.59
CA TYR A 38 3.93 8.05 -17.75
C TYR A 38 2.63 7.26 -17.97
N GLY A 39 2.46 6.63 -19.15
CA GLY A 39 1.23 5.97 -19.59
C GLY A 39 1.29 4.44 -19.62
N GLU A 40 1.72 3.77 -18.54
CA GLU A 40 1.91 2.30 -18.55
C GLU A 40 0.63 1.47 -18.84
N ASN A 41 -0.56 2.02 -18.53
CA ASN A 41 -1.83 1.34 -18.76
C ASN A 41 -2.48 1.85 -20.06
N PRO A 42 -2.44 1.08 -21.18
CA PRO A 42 -2.95 1.51 -22.48
C PRO A 42 -4.49 1.65 -22.52
N PHE A 43 -5.18 1.20 -21.47
CA PHE A 43 -6.63 1.30 -21.37
C PHE A 43 -7.12 2.64 -20.81
N ILE A 44 -6.23 3.39 -20.14
CA ILE A 44 -6.51 4.75 -19.67
C ILE A 44 -6.11 5.73 -20.77
N ARG A 45 -7.07 6.46 -21.34
CA ARG A 45 -6.84 7.20 -22.60
C ARG A 45 -6.72 8.71 -22.44
N SER A 46 -7.20 9.26 -21.34
CA SER A 46 -7.27 10.69 -21.09
C SER A 46 -7.12 11.07 -19.62
N GLY A 47 -7.14 12.38 -19.34
CA GLY A 47 -7.08 12.91 -17.99
C GLY A 47 -5.66 13.00 -17.41
N TYR A 48 -4.63 12.87 -18.26
CA TYR A 48 -3.24 12.99 -17.82
C TYR A 48 -2.88 14.45 -17.55
N ARG A 49 -2.07 14.68 -16.52
CA ARG A 49 -1.50 16.01 -16.26
C ARG A 49 -0.35 16.25 -17.24
N PRO A 50 -0.04 17.50 -17.60
CA PRO A 50 1.23 17.81 -18.26
C PRO A 50 2.43 17.39 -17.40
N VAL A 51 3.57 17.16 -18.03
CA VAL A 51 4.83 16.97 -17.31
C VAL A 51 5.28 18.33 -16.77
N PHE A 52 5.55 18.40 -15.47
CA PHE A 52 5.94 19.64 -14.78
C PHE A 52 7.41 19.60 -14.34
N ASP A 53 8.18 20.62 -14.70
CA ASP A 53 9.57 20.79 -14.24
C ASP A 53 9.70 21.30 -12.79
N ALA A 54 8.59 21.30 -12.03
CA ALA A 54 8.55 21.78 -10.66
C ALA A 54 7.55 20.97 -9.81
N VAL A 55 7.82 20.88 -8.51
CA VAL A 55 6.99 20.18 -7.52
C VAL A 55 5.65 20.90 -7.27
N LYS A 56 5.66 22.24 -7.28
CA LYS A 56 4.48 23.04 -6.92
C LYS A 56 3.24 22.74 -7.79
N PRO A 57 3.34 22.67 -9.14
CA PRO A 57 2.23 22.23 -9.98
C PRO A 57 1.71 20.82 -9.68
N CYS A 58 2.57 19.87 -9.30
CA CYS A 58 2.16 18.51 -8.93
C CYS A 58 1.20 18.53 -7.73
N PHE A 59 1.49 19.31 -6.69
CA PHE A 59 0.58 19.46 -5.54
C PHE A 59 -0.62 20.36 -5.84
N HIS A 60 -0.44 21.39 -6.69
CA HIS A 60 -1.57 22.19 -7.16
C HIS A 60 -2.63 21.33 -7.87
N SER A 61 -2.23 20.19 -8.47
CA SER A 61 -3.15 19.27 -9.12
C SER A 61 -4.21 18.66 -8.21
N TRP A 62 -4.04 18.70 -6.88
CA TRP A 62 -5.08 18.29 -5.93
C TRP A 62 -6.36 19.15 -6.01
N THR A 63 -6.28 20.33 -6.63
CA THR A 63 -7.40 21.26 -6.76
C THR A 63 -8.29 21.03 -7.98
N TYR A 64 -7.92 20.11 -8.87
CA TYR A 64 -8.72 19.77 -10.05
C TYR A 64 -8.72 18.26 -10.31
N LEU A 65 -9.74 17.80 -11.04
CA LEU A 65 -9.92 16.38 -11.33
C LEU A 65 -9.02 15.93 -12.48
N HIS A 66 -8.33 14.80 -12.33
CA HIS A 66 -7.46 14.16 -13.31
C HIS A 66 -7.43 12.63 -13.08
N ASN A 67 -6.79 11.87 -13.98
CA ASN A 67 -6.83 10.39 -13.94
C ASN A 67 -6.18 9.78 -12.68
N GLN A 68 -5.21 10.48 -12.08
CA GLN A 68 -4.58 10.09 -10.81
C GLN A 68 -5.33 10.59 -9.55
N SER A 69 -6.39 11.40 -9.64
CA SER A 69 -7.01 12.01 -8.46
C SER A 69 -7.53 10.96 -7.47
N ALA A 70 -8.25 9.95 -7.96
CA ALA A 70 -8.75 8.88 -7.12
C ALA A 70 -7.60 8.08 -6.49
N ASN A 71 -6.54 7.75 -7.24
CA ASN A 71 -5.37 7.04 -6.69
C ASN A 71 -4.69 7.82 -5.56
N ILE A 72 -4.61 9.16 -5.66
CA ILE A 72 -4.09 10.02 -4.59
C ILE A 72 -4.99 9.91 -3.35
N PHE A 73 -6.29 10.21 -3.50
CA PHE A 73 -7.17 10.37 -2.35
C PHE A 73 -7.60 9.06 -1.68
N THR A 74 -7.65 7.94 -2.41
CA THR A 74 -7.95 6.61 -1.84
C THR A 74 -6.88 6.15 -0.87
N HIS A 75 -5.64 6.65 -0.96
CA HIS A 75 -4.60 6.39 0.04
C HIS A 75 -4.33 7.60 0.95
N LEU A 76 -4.38 8.84 0.46
CA LEU A 76 -4.12 10.02 1.29
C LEU A 76 -5.09 10.12 2.47
N VAL A 77 -6.39 9.94 2.22
CA VAL A 77 -7.42 10.07 3.26
C VAL A 77 -7.25 8.97 4.33
N PRO A 78 -7.18 7.67 3.99
CA PRO A 78 -6.88 6.63 4.97
C PRO A 78 -5.52 6.78 5.66
N GLY A 79 -4.50 7.29 4.98
CA GLY A 79 -3.18 7.54 5.57
C GLY A 79 -3.20 8.61 6.66
N ILE A 80 -3.95 9.71 6.44
CA ILE A 80 -4.20 10.75 7.46
C ILE A 80 -5.07 10.18 8.58
N LEU A 81 -6.12 9.43 8.26
CA LEU A 81 -6.98 8.81 9.26
C LEU A 81 -6.20 7.83 10.15
N ALA A 82 -5.32 7.01 9.57
CA ALA A 82 -4.45 6.11 10.33
C ALA A 82 -3.55 6.89 11.30
N LEU A 83 -3.01 8.04 10.90
CA LEU A 83 -2.24 8.91 11.79
C LEU A 83 -3.09 9.49 12.92
N VAL A 84 -4.30 9.96 12.62
CA VAL A 84 -5.25 10.47 13.63
C VAL A 84 -5.63 9.36 14.61
N VAL A 85 -5.98 8.18 14.13
CA VAL A 85 -6.29 7.00 14.96
C VAL A 85 -5.08 6.64 15.83
N ASN A 86 -3.86 6.70 15.28
CA ASN A 86 -2.63 6.44 16.03
C ASN A 86 -2.46 7.38 17.23
N VAL A 87 -2.72 8.68 17.04
CA VAL A 87 -2.68 9.69 18.11
C VAL A 87 -3.79 9.45 19.13
N VAL A 88 -5.02 9.17 18.68
CA VAL A 88 -6.15 8.86 19.58
C VAL A 88 -5.85 7.60 20.42
N PHE A 89 -5.18 6.61 19.85
CA PHE A 89 -4.85 5.36 20.52
C PHE A 89 -3.91 5.54 21.72
N LEU A 90 -3.08 6.60 21.75
CA LEU A 90 -2.25 6.94 22.92
C LEU A 90 -3.11 7.12 24.19
N HIS A 91 -4.28 7.74 24.03
CA HIS A 91 -5.23 7.96 25.12
C HIS A 91 -6.18 6.78 25.31
N TYR A 92 -6.63 6.15 24.23
CA TYR A 92 -7.53 5.00 24.27
C TYR A 92 -7.01 3.88 25.18
N PHE A 93 -5.74 3.48 24.99
CA PHE A 93 -5.12 2.46 25.82
C PHE A 93 -5.14 2.81 27.31
N SER A 94 -4.87 4.06 27.65
CA SER A 94 -4.81 4.49 29.05
C SER A 94 -6.19 4.48 29.73
N GLN A 95 -7.28 4.58 28.97
CA GLN A 95 -8.65 4.55 29.49
C GLN A 95 -9.21 3.13 29.56
N TRP A 96 -9.06 2.34 28.50
CA TRP A 96 -9.71 1.03 28.37
C TRP A 96 -8.81 -0.13 28.80
N TYR A 97 -7.49 0.03 28.70
CA TYR A 97 -6.51 -1.00 29.06
C TYR A 97 -5.42 -0.41 29.97
N PRO A 98 -5.76 0.07 31.18
CA PRO A 98 -4.82 0.75 32.06
C PRO A 98 -3.60 -0.10 32.44
N ALA A 99 -3.75 -1.44 32.46
CA ALA A 99 -2.67 -2.38 32.74
C ALA A 99 -1.84 -2.79 31.50
N ALA A 100 -2.15 -2.26 30.32
CA ALA A 100 -1.43 -2.56 29.08
C ALA A 100 0.05 -2.19 29.19
N SER A 101 0.91 -3.14 28.87
CA SER A 101 2.37 -2.97 28.86
C SER A 101 2.80 -1.97 27.78
N PHE A 102 4.07 -1.56 27.81
CA PHE A 102 4.63 -0.78 26.72
C PHE A 102 4.58 -1.55 25.39
N THR A 103 4.89 -2.84 25.42
CA THR A 103 4.86 -3.74 24.26
C THR A 103 3.46 -3.84 23.66
N ASP A 104 2.44 -4.03 24.51
CA ASP A 104 1.04 -4.08 24.10
C ASP A 104 0.63 -2.84 23.30
N ARG A 105 1.09 -1.66 23.72
CA ARG A 105 0.80 -0.39 23.02
C ARG A 105 1.64 -0.26 21.75
N ALA A 106 2.92 -0.61 21.84
CA ALA A 106 3.87 -0.45 20.75
C ALA A 106 3.46 -1.20 19.49
N VAL A 107 2.92 -2.42 19.61
CA VAL A 107 2.53 -3.22 18.43
C VAL A 107 1.43 -2.54 17.59
N PHE A 108 0.48 -1.86 18.23
CA PHE A 108 -0.56 -1.09 17.53
C PHE A 108 0.01 0.18 16.89
N HIS A 109 0.86 0.90 17.62
CA HIS A 109 1.47 2.13 17.11
C HIS A 109 2.40 1.87 15.93
N ILE A 110 3.17 0.78 15.96
CA ILE A 110 4.01 0.34 14.84
C ILE A 110 3.14 0.09 13.60
N TYR A 111 2.06 -0.67 13.76
CA TYR A 111 1.16 -0.99 12.65
C TYR A 111 0.48 0.25 12.05
N LEU A 112 -0.13 1.10 12.88
CA LEU A 112 -0.81 2.32 12.42
C LEU A 112 0.16 3.32 11.77
N THR A 113 1.38 3.43 12.30
CA THR A 113 2.44 4.25 11.67
C THR A 113 2.81 3.70 10.30
N ALA A 114 2.94 2.37 10.17
CA ALA A 114 3.24 1.73 8.88
C ALA A 114 2.10 1.92 7.87
N CYS A 115 0.83 1.84 8.30
CA CYS A 115 -0.33 2.16 7.45
C CYS A 115 -0.25 3.61 6.94
N SER A 116 -0.03 4.56 7.85
CA SER A 116 0.07 5.98 7.49
C SER A 116 1.21 6.25 6.51
N LEU A 117 2.39 5.65 6.77
CA LEU A 117 3.57 5.77 5.92
C LEU A 117 3.32 5.18 4.53
N CYS A 118 2.81 3.94 4.45
CA CYS A 118 2.56 3.27 3.17
C CYS A 118 1.57 4.05 2.31
N PHE A 119 0.42 4.42 2.88
CA PHE A 119 -0.58 5.18 2.15
C PHE A 119 -0.11 6.60 1.79
N GLY A 120 0.65 7.24 2.68
CA GLY A 120 1.23 8.56 2.41
C GLY A 120 2.28 8.53 1.29
N VAL A 121 3.15 7.53 1.26
CA VAL A 121 4.15 7.34 0.20
C VAL A 121 3.45 7.06 -1.12
N SER A 122 2.45 6.18 -1.14
CA SER A 122 1.66 5.89 -2.34
C SER A 122 0.94 7.12 -2.90
N ALA A 123 0.28 7.90 -2.04
CA ALA A 123 -0.36 9.15 -2.44
C ALA A 123 0.66 10.18 -2.98
N THR A 124 1.86 10.21 -2.39
CA THR A 124 2.97 11.07 -2.85
C THR A 124 3.49 10.62 -4.21
N TYR A 125 3.65 9.32 -4.45
CA TYR A 125 4.00 8.79 -5.77
C TYR A 125 3.00 9.24 -6.84
N HIS A 126 1.70 8.99 -6.63
CA HIS A 126 0.67 9.41 -7.58
C HIS A 126 0.59 10.92 -7.76
N THR A 127 0.91 11.70 -6.72
CA THR A 127 1.03 13.16 -6.82
C THR A 127 2.21 13.56 -7.71
N MET A 128 3.38 12.97 -7.48
CA MET A 128 4.67 13.31 -8.11
C MET A 128 4.88 12.66 -9.49
N LEU A 129 4.05 11.71 -9.89
CA LEU A 129 4.16 10.96 -11.13
C LEU A 129 4.28 11.85 -12.38
N CYS A 130 3.64 13.02 -12.40
CA CYS A 130 3.71 13.96 -13.52
C CYS A 130 4.96 14.88 -13.50
N HIS A 131 5.94 14.68 -12.63
CA HIS A 131 7.10 15.58 -12.52
C HIS A 131 8.17 15.25 -13.57
N SER A 132 8.84 14.11 -13.42
CA SER A 132 9.90 13.66 -14.33
C SER A 132 10.09 12.16 -14.21
N ARG A 133 10.65 11.51 -15.25
CA ARG A 133 10.95 10.07 -15.23
C ARG A 133 11.76 9.67 -13.99
N HIS A 134 12.79 10.44 -13.67
CA HIS A 134 13.64 10.16 -12.51
C HIS A 134 12.88 10.14 -11.18
N LEU A 135 12.02 11.15 -10.93
CA LEU A 135 11.22 11.16 -9.71
C LEU A 135 10.13 10.08 -9.74
N ALA A 136 9.50 9.81 -10.88
CA ALA A 136 8.53 8.74 -11.02
C ALA A 136 9.14 7.38 -10.66
N ASP A 137 10.33 7.06 -11.19
CA ASP A 137 11.06 5.81 -10.93
C ASP A 137 11.53 5.73 -9.47
N TYR A 138 11.94 6.84 -8.86
CA TYR A 138 12.31 6.87 -7.45
C TYR A 138 11.10 6.64 -6.53
N TRP A 139 10.00 7.36 -6.76
CA TRP A 139 8.81 7.27 -5.92
C TRP A 139 8.08 5.93 -6.06
N ILE A 140 8.06 5.30 -7.23
CA ILE A 140 7.46 3.96 -7.37
C ILE A 140 8.24 2.90 -6.56
N ARG A 141 9.57 3.02 -6.48
CA ARG A 141 10.40 2.13 -5.65
C ARG A 141 10.12 2.33 -4.16
N LEU A 142 9.97 3.59 -3.73
CA LEU A 142 9.56 3.90 -2.36
C LEU A 142 8.15 3.36 -2.06
N ASP A 143 7.22 3.45 -3.01
CA ASP A 143 5.86 2.90 -2.86
C ASP A 143 5.92 1.39 -2.63
N TYR A 144 6.67 0.66 -3.45
CA TYR A 144 6.91 -0.78 -3.29
C TYR A 144 7.62 -1.16 -1.99
N MET A 145 8.63 -0.40 -1.59
CA MET A 145 9.27 -0.58 -0.28
C MET A 145 8.25 -0.38 0.85
N SER A 146 7.38 0.63 0.74
CA SER A 146 6.39 0.94 1.77
C SER A 146 5.35 -0.17 1.94
N ILE A 147 4.96 -0.85 0.85
CA ILE A 147 4.11 -2.05 0.88
C ILE A 147 4.80 -3.16 1.69
N SER A 148 6.10 -3.38 1.44
CA SER A 148 6.88 -4.39 2.17
C SER A 148 6.94 -4.08 3.67
N VAL A 149 7.17 -2.82 4.02
CA VAL A 149 7.19 -2.34 5.41
C VAL A 149 5.83 -2.50 6.07
N LEU A 150 4.74 -2.22 5.36
CA LEU A 150 3.38 -2.41 5.86
C LEU A 150 3.08 -3.89 6.14
N ILE A 151 3.38 -4.78 5.19
CA ILE A 151 3.20 -6.22 5.39
C ILE A 151 4.02 -6.68 6.59
N PHE A 152 5.31 -6.35 6.64
CA PHE A 152 6.16 -6.70 7.79
C PHE A 152 5.58 -6.20 9.12
N SER A 153 5.14 -4.95 9.15
CA SER A 153 4.59 -4.32 10.35
C SER A 153 3.24 -4.92 10.77
N SER A 154 2.49 -5.55 9.86
CA SER A 154 1.24 -6.27 10.18
C SER A 154 1.49 -7.63 10.83
N PHE A 155 2.60 -8.30 10.48
CA PHE A 155 3.01 -9.54 11.15
C PHE A 155 3.36 -9.31 12.63
N ILE A 156 3.86 -8.13 13.01
CA ILE A 156 4.23 -7.85 14.41
C ILE A 156 3.03 -8.02 15.36
N PRO A 157 1.94 -7.23 15.26
CA PRO A 157 0.77 -7.41 16.13
C PRO A 157 0.06 -8.74 15.84
N GLY A 158 0.01 -9.23 14.60
CA GLY A 158 -0.67 -10.50 14.30
C GLY A 158 -0.04 -11.71 14.98
N LEU A 159 1.29 -11.82 14.92
CA LEU A 159 2.02 -12.86 15.64
C LEU A 159 1.96 -12.64 17.15
N TYR A 160 2.02 -11.38 17.60
CA TYR A 160 1.90 -11.03 19.01
C TYR A 160 0.57 -11.48 19.62
N MET A 161 -0.56 -11.27 18.94
CA MET A 161 -1.87 -11.75 19.40
C MET A 161 -1.98 -13.28 19.31
N GLY A 162 -1.46 -13.88 18.24
CA GLY A 162 -1.52 -15.33 18.02
C GLY A 162 -0.69 -16.16 18.99
N PHE A 163 0.47 -15.64 19.41
CA PHE A 163 1.47 -16.32 20.25
C PHE A 163 1.79 -15.52 21.53
N TYR A 164 0.80 -14.81 22.06
CA TYR A 164 0.95 -13.89 23.21
C TYR A 164 1.63 -14.55 24.41
N CYS A 165 1.35 -15.82 24.67
CA CYS A 165 1.90 -16.59 25.79
C CYS A 165 3.04 -17.53 25.40
N GLU A 166 3.51 -17.44 24.15
CA GLU A 166 4.44 -18.38 23.54
C GLU A 166 5.67 -17.62 22.99
N PRO A 167 6.47 -16.95 23.86
CA PRO A 167 7.48 -15.97 23.45
C PRO A 167 8.59 -16.54 22.56
N ARG A 168 8.92 -17.83 22.73
CA ARG A 168 9.90 -18.49 21.86
C ARG A 168 9.42 -18.57 20.41
N LEU A 169 8.16 -18.95 20.21
CA LEU A 169 7.56 -19.05 18.87
C LEU A 169 7.40 -17.66 18.24
N LEU A 170 6.93 -16.69 19.02
CA LEU A 170 6.85 -15.30 18.59
C LEU A 170 8.20 -14.80 18.07
N CYS A 171 9.28 -14.94 18.85
CA CYS A 171 10.62 -14.52 18.45
C CYS A 171 11.12 -15.25 17.19
N THR A 172 10.87 -16.57 17.08
CA THR A 172 11.24 -17.34 15.89
C THR A 172 10.54 -16.83 14.64
N TYR A 173 9.22 -16.63 14.69
CA TYR A 173 8.47 -16.14 13.53
C TYR A 173 8.79 -14.69 13.18
N LEU A 174 9.01 -13.82 14.18
CA LEU A 174 9.49 -12.46 13.95
C LEU A 174 10.88 -12.47 13.28
N GLY A 175 11.81 -13.31 13.73
CA GLY A 175 13.12 -13.43 13.08
C GLY A 175 13.03 -13.91 11.62
N LEU A 176 12.15 -14.87 11.33
CA LEU A 176 11.90 -15.36 9.98
C LEU A 176 11.33 -14.26 9.08
N ILE A 177 10.28 -13.55 9.53
CA ILE A 177 9.64 -12.52 8.70
C ILE A 177 10.54 -11.29 8.51
N ILE A 178 11.35 -10.91 9.49
CA ILE A 178 12.40 -9.89 9.32
C ILE A 178 13.35 -10.31 8.21
N SER A 179 13.82 -11.56 8.25
CA SER A 179 14.80 -12.07 7.27
C SER A 179 14.24 -12.05 5.85
N VAL A 180 13.00 -12.54 5.66
CA VAL A 180 12.32 -12.52 4.35
C VAL A 180 12.01 -11.10 3.90
N GLY A 181 11.59 -10.22 4.83
CA GLY A 181 11.30 -8.82 4.56
C GLY A 181 12.52 -8.03 4.07
N LEU A 182 13.69 -8.26 4.67
CA LEU A 182 14.95 -7.62 4.23
C LEU A 182 15.34 -8.05 2.81
N VAL A 183 15.18 -9.33 2.47
CA VAL A 183 15.40 -9.83 1.10
C VAL A 183 14.44 -9.16 0.12
N ASN A 184 13.17 -9.03 0.49
CA ASN A 184 12.17 -8.38 -0.34
C ASN A 184 12.47 -6.87 -0.56
N CYS A 185 12.85 -6.14 0.49
CA CYS A 185 13.27 -4.74 0.39
C CYS A 185 14.49 -4.59 -0.52
N TYR A 186 15.49 -5.46 -0.38
CA TYR A 186 16.66 -5.47 -1.25
C TYR A 186 16.27 -5.68 -2.72
N MET A 187 15.45 -6.71 -3.01
CA MET A 187 14.96 -6.98 -4.37
C MET A 187 14.14 -5.82 -4.96
N SER A 188 13.39 -5.11 -4.11
CA SER A 188 12.60 -3.94 -4.53
C SER A 188 13.47 -2.72 -4.87
N MET A 189 14.69 -2.65 -4.32
CA MET A 189 15.64 -1.57 -4.55
C MET A 189 16.66 -1.86 -5.66
N THR A 190 16.87 -3.13 -6.03
CA THR A 190 17.78 -3.48 -7.11
C THR A 190 17.30 -2.94 -8.46
N ASP A 191 18.20 -2.30 -9.22
CA ASP A 191 17.99 -1.66 -10.53
C ASP A 191 17.71 -2.67 -11.67
N ASN A 192 16.63 -3.44 -11.54
CA ASN A 192 16.13 -4.32 -12.61
C ASN A 192 14.90 -3.71 -13.33
N SER A 193 14.60 -2.42 -13.08
CA SER A 193 13.36 -1.74 -13.47
C SER A 193 13.18 -1.50 -14.98
N GLU A 194 14.17 -1.86 -15.81
CA GLU A 194 14.07 -1.77 -17.28
C GLU A 194 13.67 -3.08 -17.96
N SER A 195 13.63 -4.21 -17.25
CA SER A 195 13.17 -5.46 -17.84
C SER A 195 11.64 -5.57 -17.78
N GLU A 196 11.00 -5.88 -18.92
CA GLU A 196 9.55 -6.18 -18.97
C GLU A 196 9.17 -7.33 -18.01
N GLU A 197 10.12 -8.22 -17.70
CA GLU A 197 9.96 -9.28 -16.72
C GLU A 197 9.77 -8.74 -15.30
N TRP A 198 10.52 -7.71 -14.89
CA TRP A 198 10.35 -7.12 -13.56
C TRP A 198 8.94 -6.53 -13.37
N ILE A 199 8.43 -5.82 -14.38
CA ILE A 199 7.07 -5.26 -14.34
C ILE A 199 6.01 -6.36 -14.21
N ARG A 200 6.21 -7.51 -14.88
CA ARG A 200 5.30 -8.66 -14.82
C ARG A 200 5.34 -9.37 -13.46
N TYR A 201 6.52 -9.48 -12.86
CA TYR A 201 6.74 -10.26 -11.64
C TYR A 201 6.82 -9.43 -10.35
N ARG A 202 6.68 -8.10 -10.43
CA ARG A 202 6.79 -7.17 -9.28
C ARG A 202 5.87 -7.50 -8.11
N LEU A 203 4.74 -8.19 -8.34
CA LEU A 203 3.79 -8.56 -7.29
C LEU A 203 4.15 -9.86 -6.54
N ILE A 204 4.98 -10.72 -7.14
CA ILE A 204 5.32 -12.04 -6.57
C ILE A 204 5.95 -11.91 -5.18
N PRO A 205 6.93 -11.02 -4.93
CA PRO A 205 7.55 -10.92 -3.62
C PRO A 205 6.57 -10.51 -2.52
N PHE A 206 5.63 -9.61 -2.81
CA PHE A 206 4.59 -9.19 -1.86
C PHE A 206 3.59 -10.30 -1.58
N LEU A 207 3.17 -11.04 -2.62
CA LEU A 207 2.30 -12.20 -2.47
C LEU A 207 2.97 -13.28 -1.63
N GLY A 208 4.24 -13.60 -1.90
CA GLY A 208 5.01 -14.56 -1.12
C GLY A 208 5.12 -14.17 0.35
N LEU A 209 5.40 -12.89 0.63
CA LEU A 209 5.46 -12.36 1.99
C LEU A 209 4.10 -12.43 2.70
N GLY A 210 3.00 -12.12 2.00
CA GLY A 210 1.64 -12.26 2.53
C GLY A 210 1.25 -13.72 2.82
N PHE A 211 1.53 -14.63 1.88
CA PHE A 211 1.26 -16.07 2.06
C PHE A 211 2.11 -16.71 3.16
N PHE A 212 3.21 -16.09 3.57
CA PHE A 212 3.96 -16.53 4.74
C PHE A 212 3.07 -16.63 5.99
N ALA A 213 2.01 -15.80 6.10
CA ALA A 213 1.05 -15.84 7.21
C ALA A 213 0.36 -17.20 7.37
N CYS A 214 0.22 -17.98 6.31
CA CYS A 214 -0.37 -19.32 6.37
C CYS A 214 0.44 -20.26 7.29
N ILE A 215 1.76 -20.10 7.38
CA ILE A 215 2.64 -20.96 8.18
C ILE A 215 2.38 -20.80 9.69
N PRO A 216 2.51 -19.60 10.30
CA PRO A 216 2.20 -19.41 11.72
C PRO A 216 0.73 -19.67 12.03
N ILE A 217 -0.21 -19.32 11.15
CA ILE A 217 -1.64 -19.63 11.35
C ILE A 217 -1.88 -21.14 11.40
N ALA A 218 -1.30 -21.90 10.47
CA ALA A 218 -1.42 -23.36 10.47
C ALA A 218 -0.79 -23.97 11.73
N HIS A 219 0.41 -23.53 12.12
CA HIS A 219 1.05 -24.00 13.35
C HIS A 219 0.18 -23.70 14.58
N ALA A 220 -0.35 -22.48 14.70
CA ALA A 220 -1.26 -22.12 15.79
C ALA A 220 -2.54 -22.98 15.79
N ALA A 221 -3.09 -23.32 14.62
CA ALA A 221 -4.27 -24.18 14.50
C ALA A 221 -4.02 -25.65 14.91
N PHE A 222 -2.77 -26.12 14.84
CA PHE A 222 -2.38 -27.43 15.40
C PHE A 222 -2.13 -27.37 16.91
N MET A 223 -1.80 -26.20 17.46
CA MET A 223 -1.51 -26.03 18.89
C MET A 223 -2.75 -25.73 19.73
N PHE A 224 -3.67 -24.92 19.21
CA PHE A 224 -4.81 -24.41 19.95
C PHE A 224 -6.13 -24.90 19.37
N PRO A 225 -7.15 -25.19 20.20
CA PRO A 225 -8.51 -25.36 19.72
C PRO A 225 -8.94 -24.14 18.88
N TYR A 226 -9.63 -24.38 17.77
CA TYR A 226 -10.01 -23.33 16.83
C TYR A 226 -10.75 -22.16 17.50
N GLU A 227 -11.67 -22.44 18.42
CA GLU A 227 -12.41 -21.40 19.14
C GLU A 227 -11.49 -20.50 19.98
N GLN A 228 -10.47 -21.08 20.62
CA GLN A 228 -9.47 -20.31 21.37
C GLN A 228 -8.62 -19.48 20.40
N LEU A 229 -8.11 -20.08 19.32
CA LEU A 229 -7.29 -19.38 18.34
C LEU A 229 -8.05 -18.20 17.70
N GLN A 230 -9.32 -18.41 17.38
CA GLN A 230 -10.20 -17.39 16.83
C GLN A 230 -10.32 -16.19 17.77
N LYS A 231 -10.55 -16.43 19.07
CA LYS A 231 -10.72 -15.36 20.05
C LYS A 231 -9.39 -14.65 20.34
N GLN A 232 -8.30 -15.39 20.51
CA GLN A 232 -7.01 -14.80 20.91
C GLN A 232 -6.30 -14.04 19.79
N SER A 233 -6.53 -14.40 18.52
CA SER A 233 -5.87 -13.75 17.37
C SER A 233 -6.81 -12.91 16.51
N GLY A 234 -8.14 -13.05 16.68
CA GLY A 234 -9.10 -12.43 15.77
C GLY A 234 -9.15 -13.10 14.38
N LEU A 235 -8.86 -14.40 14.29
CA LEU A 235 -8.58 -15.14 13.04
C LEU A 235 -9.55 -14.87 11.86
N ASN A 236 -10.86 -14.78 12.09
CA ASN A 236 -11.85 -14.46 11.06
C ASN A 236 -11.53 -13.15 10.31
N TYR A 237 -10.98 -12.14 10.98
CA TYR A 237 -10.58 -10.90 10.34
C TYR A 237 -9.39 -11.08 9.39
N TYR A 238 -8.51 -12.05 9.64
CA TYR A 238 -7.44 -12.43 8.72
C TYR A 238 -7.95 -13.17 7.49
N TYR A 239 -9.03 -13.96 7.62
CA TYR A 239 -9.69 -14.55 6.45
C TYR A 239 -10.32 -13.47 5.56
N VAL A 240 -10.97 -12.48 6.17
CA VAL A 240 -11.52 -11.33 5.46
C VAL A 240 -10.41 -10.51 4.80
N GLU A 241 -9.32 -10.22 5.53
CA GLU A 241 -8.14 -9.54 4.99
C GLU A 241 -7.58 -10.29 3.78
N GLY A 242 -7.35 -11.61 3.90
CA GLY A 242 -6.83 -12.43 2.82
C GLY A 242 -7.73 -12.43 1.58
N ALA A 243 -9.05 -12.53 1.76
CA ALA A 243 -10.01 -12.46 0.67
C ALA A 243 -9.99 -11.08 -0.02
N LEU A 244 -9.93 -9.99 0.76
CA LEU A 244 -9.84 -8.63 0.24
C LEU A 244 -8.53 -8.42 -0.54
N MET A 245 -7.38 -8.84 0.00
CA MET A 245 -6.08 -8.71 -0.66
C MET A 245 -6.04 -9.47 -1.99
N ILE A 246 -6.45 -10.74 -2.00
CA ILE A 246 -6.46 -11.57 -3.21
C ILE A 246 -7.38 -10.94 -4.26
N THR A 247 -8.58 -10.50 -3.87
CA THR A 247 -9.53 -9.86 -4.78
C THR A 247 -8.96 -8.57 -5.37
N GLY A 248 -8.35 -7.71 -4.55
CA GLY A 248 -7.70 -6.49 -5.02
C GLY A 248 -6.58 -6.77 -6.02
N VAL A 249 -5.73 -7.77 -5.76
CA VAL A 249 -4.65 -8.17 -6.67
C VAL A 249 -5.21 -8.69 -8.00
N ILE A 250 -6.33 -9.43 -7.99
CA ILE A 250 -6.99 -9.88 -9.21
C ILE A 250 -7.43 -8.69 -10.07
N PHE A 251 -8.06 -7.67 -9.48
CA PHE A 251 -8.42 -6.45 -10.22
C PHE A 251 -7.17 -5.79 -10.84
N LEU A 252 -6.13 -5.57 -10.02
CA LEU A 252 -4.88 -4.94 -10.47
C LEU A 252 -4.21 -5.71 -11.61
N ALA A 253 -4.12 -7.03 -11.50
CA ALA A 253 -3.44 -7.88 -12.47
C ALA A 253 -4.21 -7.98 -13.80
N THR A 254 -5.54 -8.07 -13.73
CA THR A 254 -6.41 -8.18 -14.92
C THR A 254 -6.68 -6.84 -15.60
N ARG A 255 -6.40 -5.72 -14.93
CA ARG A 255 -6.75 -4.36 -15.37
C ARG A 255 -8.24 -4.21 -15.67
N PHE A 256 -9.07 -4.99 -14.99
CA PHE A 256 -10.52 -4.87 -15.08
C PHE A 256 -11.00 -3.77 -14.13
N PRO A 257 -11.98 -2.93 -14.53
CA PRO A 257 -12.79 -2.97 -15.75
C PRO A 257 -12.25 -2.19 -16.95
N GLU A 258 -11.15 -1.45 -16.83
CA GLU A 258 -10.68 -0.59 -17.91
C GLU A 258 -10.25 -1.36 -19.17
N CYS A 259 -9.76 -2.59 -19.03
CA CYS A 259 -9.45 -3.46 -20.15
C CYS A 259 -10.69 -3.84 -20.98
N TRP A 260 -11.87 -3.86 -20.36
CA TRP A 260 -13.12 -4.20 -21.04
C TRP A 260 -13.68 -3.02 -21.83
N LYS A 261 -13.57 -1.79 -21.29
CA LYS A 261 -14.05 -0.57 -21.96
C LYS A 261 -13.04 0.58 -21.82
N PRO A 262 -11.97 0.57 -22.65
CA PRO A 262 -10.91 1.57 -22.59
C PRO A 262 -11.45 3.01 -22.72
N GLY A 263 -10.87 3.95 -21.96
CA GLY A 263 -11.31 5.35 -21.94
C GLY A 263 -12.52 5.66 -21.04
N THR A 264 -13.27 4.64 -20.59
CA THR A 264 -14.47 4.87 -19.74
C THR A 264 -14.10 5.08 -18.28
N PHE A 265 -13.05 4.42 -17.81
CA PHE A 265 -12.64 4.39 -16.42
C PHE A 265 -11.41 5.29 -16.16
N ASP A 266 -11.21 6.30 -17.01
CA ASP A 266 -10.01 7.17 -16.96
C ASP A 266 -9.89 7.93 -15.63
N TYR A 267 -11.01 8.29 -15.02
CA TYR A 267 -11.05 9.07 -13.78
C TYR A 267 -11.50 8.25 -12.57
N TRP A 268 -12.43 7.32 -12.78
CA TRP A 268 -13.10 6.59 -11.70
C TRP A 268 -13.30 5.12 -12.06
N GLY A 269 -13.10 4.24 -11.08
CA GLY A 269 -13.36 2.80 -11.19
C GLY A 269 -12.28 2.03 -11.96
N ALA A 270 -11.10 2.62 -12.20
CA ALA A 270 -9.98 1.87 -12.75
C ALA A 270 -9.48 0.81 -11.74
N SER A 271 -8.93 -0.29 -12.25
CA SER A 271 -8.43 -1.41 -11.45
C SER A 271 -7.48 -1.00 -10.33
N HIS A 272 -6.59 -0.04 -10.59
CA HIS A 272 -5.63 0.46 -9.59
C HIS A 272 -6.33 1.20 -8.44
N GLN A 273 -7.38 1.96 -8.74
CA GLN A 273 -8.19 2.65 -7.72
C GLN A 273 -8.97 1.64 -6.87
N ILE A 274 -9.52 0.61 -7.51
CA ILE A 274 -10.21 -0.48 -6.84
C ILE A 274 -9.23 -1.24 -5.93
N PHE A 275 -8.04 -1.56 -6.44
CA PHE A 275 -6.97 -2.18 -5.67
C PHE A 275 -6.63 -1.37 -4.41
N HIS A 276 -6.41 -0.05 -4.53
CA HIS A 276 -6.19 0.83 -3.37
C HIS A 276 -7.29 0.66 -2.30
N CYS A 277 -8.56 0.65 -2.71
CA CYS A 277 -9.68 0.47 -1.79
C CYS A 277 -9.64 -0.90 -1.08
N PHE A 278 -9.32 -1.98 -1.80
CA PHE A 278 -9.16 -3.30 -1.20
C PHE A 278 -8.00 -3.34 -0.20
N VAL A 279 -6.86 -2.70 -0.50
CA VAL A 279 -5.74 -2.59 0.45
C VAL A 279 -6.20 -1.90 1.74
N VAL A 280 -6.90 -0.78 1.63
CA VAL A 280 -7.43 -0.03 2.79
C VAL A 280 -8.44 -0.86 3.59
N PHE A 281 -9.37 -1.56 2.94
CA PHE A 281 -10.31 -2.41 3.67
C PHE A 281 -9.62 -3.60 4.34
N GLY A 282 -8.59 -4.16 3.73
CA GLY A 282 -7.78 -5.21 4.35
C GLY A 282 -7.04 -4.72 5.58
N THR A 283 -6.43 -3.52 5.54
CA THR A 283 -5.77 -2.95 6.73
C THR A 283 -6.75 -2.63 7.85
N ILE A 284 -7.96 -2.17 7.52
CA ILE A 284 -9.03 -2.01 8.51
C ILE A 284 -9.42 -3.37 9.11
N SER A 285 -9.60 -4.40 8.29
CA SER A 285 -9.90 -5.76 8.77
C SER A 285 -8.80 -6.25 9.72
N HIS A 286 -7.54 -6.12 9.32
CA HIS A 286 -6.38 -6.48 10.13
C HIS A 286 -6.39 -5.76 11.48
N PHE A 287 -6.59 -4.43 11.46
CA PHE A 287 -6.67 -3.62 12.68
C PHE A 287 -7.77 -4.09 13.64
N MET A 288 -8.95 -4.40 13.11
CA MET A 288 -10.06 -4.94 13.89
C MET A 288 -9.73 -6.32 14.45
N GLY A 289 -9.02 -7.16 13.69
CA GLY A 289 -8.53 -8.46 14.13
C GLY A 289 -7.58 -8.35 15.33
N ILE A 290 -6.54 -7.51 15.23
CA ILE A 290 -5.58 -7.33 16.32
C ILE A 290 -6.22 -6.69 17.56
N LEU A 291 -7.17 -5.76 17.38
CA LEU A 291 -7.89 -5.15 18.49
C LEU A 291 -8.80 -6.15 19.19
N SER A 292 -9.53 -6.97 18.43
CA SER A 292 -10.37 -8.04 18.97
C SER A 292 -9.55 -9.12 19.68
N GLY A 293 -8.40 -9.50 19.12
CA GLY A 293 -7.50 -10.46 19.75
C GLY A 293 -6.90 -9.93 21.04
N TYR A 294 -6.48 -8.65 21.04
CA TYR A 294 -5.94 -7.99 22.22
C TYR A 294 -6.97 -7.87 23.34
N ASP A 295 -8.20 -7.43 23.03
CA ASP A 295 -9.28 -7.33 24.02
C ASP A 295 -9.52 -8.68 24.72
N TRP A 296 -9.53 -9.78 23.96
CA TRP A 296 -9.68 -11.10 24.54
C TRP A 296 -8.48 -11.48 25.41
N ASN A 297 -7.24 -11.29 24.91
CA ASN A 297 -6.02 -11.62 25.65
C ASN A 297 -5.88 -10.80 26.95
N TYR A 298 -6.31 -9.53 26.93
CA TYR A 298 -6.29 -8.65 28.09
C TYR A 298 -7.21 -9.15 29.20
N HIS A 299 -8.43 -9.61 28.86
CA HIS A 299 -9.41 -10.11 29.83
C HIS A 299 -9.23 -11.59 30.20
N ASN A 300 -8.53 -12.38 29.38
CA ASN A 300 -8.38 -13.83 29.53
C ASN A 300 -6.90 -14.24 29.58
N GLN A 301 -6.14 -13.61 30.47
CA GLN A 301 -4.70 -13.85 30.58
C GLN A 301 -4.40 -15.31 30.94
N ARG A 302 -3.78 -16.03 29.99
CA ARG A 302 -3.21 -17.38 30.22
C ARG A 302 -1.80 -17.33 30.81
N CYS A 303 -1.15 -16.17 30.75
CA CYS A 303 0.23 -15.92 31.16
C CYS A 303 0.38 -14.47 31.66
N LEU A 304 1.47 -14.19 32.38
CA LEU A 304 1.85 -12.81 32.72
C LEU A 304 2.26 -12.07 31.44
N ALA A 305 1.87 -10.80 31.33
CA ALA A 305 2.26 -9.94 30.21
C ALA A 305 3.79 -9.90 30.05
N VAL A 306 4.25 -10.09 28.81
CA VAL A 306 5.69 -10.10 28.42
C VAL A 306 6.20 -8.69 28.18
#